data_AF-A0A9W9YT02-F1
#
_entry.id   AF-A0A9W9YT02-F1
#
_cell.length_a   1.000
_cell.length_b   1.000
_cell.length_c   1.000
_cell.angle_alpha   90.00
_cell.angle_beta   90.00
_cell.angle_gamma   90.00
#
_symmetry.space_group_name_H-M   'P 1'
#
loop_
_entity.id
_entity.type
_entity.pdbx_description
1 polymer ?
#
loop_
_entity_poly.entity_id
_entity_poly.type
_entity_poly.pdbx_seq_one_letter_code
_entity_poly.pdbx_strand_id
1 'polypeptide(L)'
;MVIKFCYCYNFCGAGQYRGGCEVEGLEGRLDRGANLFSSYKAICKIDCTPEDKLERVSTLKNELDEGTVTKVISITEGTTSIQTSQTGGSSSTSISAKIGITLKKVFSAELGVSHTTEYNWAQSSSSSFSREVRNEARIPVEPKKEVSVYQVIGTCTNSDGTVYTVNTKTLVVRGKSI
;
A
#
# COMPACT_ATOMS: atom_id res chain seq x y z
N MET A 1 12.84 -3.53 19.92
CA MET A 1 11.52 -4.12 20.25
C MET A 1 11.02 -4.86 19.02
N VAL A 2 10.99 -6.20 19.02
CA VAL A 2 10.58 -6.99 17.84
C VAL A 2 9.10 -7.33 17.96
N ILE A 3 8.24 -6.57 17.26
CA ILE A 3 6.82 -6.89 17.13
C ILE A 3 6.72 -8.09 16.16
N LYS A 4 6.36 -9.27 16.67
CA LYS A 4 6.12 -10.49 15.89
C LYS A 4 4.62 -10.66 15.66
N PHE A 5 4.15 -10.64 14.42
CA PHE A 5 2.76 -10.98 14.08
C PHE A 5 2.71 -11.98 12.92
N CYS A 6 2.27 -13.21 13.21
CA CYS A 6 2.09 -14.24 12.20
C CYS A 6 0.72 -14.18 11.52
N TYR A 7 0.69 -13.79 10.25
CA TYR A 7 -0.48 -13.97 9.38
C TYR A 7 -0.30 -15.20 8.51
N CYS A 8 -0.96 -16.30 8.87
CA CYS A 8 -1.02 -17.49 8.04
C CYS A 8 -1.78 -17.21 6.74
N TYR A 9 -1.07 -16.84 5.68
CA TYR A 9 -1.49 -17.22 4.34
C TYR A 9 -1.29 -18.74 4.19
N ASN A 10 -2.22 -19.48 4.79
CA ASN A 10 -2.26 -20.94 4.81
C ASN A 10 -1.19 -21.59 5.79
N PHE A 11 -1.60 -22.66 6.51
CA PHE A 11 -1.04 -23.57 7.58
C PHE A 11 0.44 -23.54 8.11
N CYS A 12 0.65 -24.24 9.25
CA CYS A 12 1.87 -24.28 10.07
C CYS A 12 2.63 -25.63 10.03
N GLY A 13 3.97 -25.59 10.12
CA GLY A 13 4.83 -26.79 10.15
C GLY A 13 4.77 -27.62 11.46
N ALA A 14 5.46 -28.76 11.46
CA ALA A 14 5.32 -29.91 12.37
C ALA A 14 5.74 -29.72 13.85
N GLY A 15 5.25 -28.67 14.51
CA GLY A 15 5.54 -28.35 15.92
C GLY A 15 4.35 -28.42 16.87
N GLN A 16 3.29 -29.18 16.55
CA GLN A 16 2.04 -29.16 17.32
C GLN A 16 1.64 -30.53 17.87
N TYR A 17 1.73 -30.63 19.20
CA TYR A 17 1.18 -31.73 20.01
C TYR A 17 -0.31 -31.47 20.30
N ARG A 18 -1.07 -32.48 20.73
CA ARG A 18 -2.49 -32.32 21.13
C ARG A 18 -2.61 -31.38 22.35
N GLY A 19 -2.79 -30.08 22.08
CA GLY A 19 -2.89 -29.06 23.14
C GLY A 19 -3.50 -27.70 22.72
N GLY A 20 -3.83 -27.52 21.44
CA GLY A 20 -4.44 -26.29 20.93
C GLY A 20 -3.44 -25.30 20.35
N CYS A 21 -3.90 -24.51 19.37
CA CYS A 21 -3.16 -23.41 18.78
C CYS A 21 -3.68 -22.10 19.38
N GLU A 22 -2.94 -21.49 20.30
CA GLU A 22 -3.04 -20.05 20.51
C GLU A 22 -2.07 -19.35 19.57
N VAL A 23 -2.64 -18.68 18.58
CA VAL A 23 -1.93 -17.73 17.71
C VAL A 23 -2.60 -16.38 17.95
N GLU A 24 -1.95 -15.50 18.71
CA GLU A 24 -2.47 -14.16 18.96
C GLU A 24 -2.79 -13.46 17.63
N GLY A 25 -4.06 -13.12 17.44
CA GLY A 25 -4.53 -12.38 16.26
C GLY A 25 -5.25 -13.19 15.18
N LEU A 26 -5.39 -14.52 15.31
CA LEU A 26 -6.33 -15.31 14.50
C LEU A 26 -7.74 -15.29 15.10
N GLU A 27 -8.70 -14.71 14.38
CA GLU A 27 -10.10 -14.69 14.76
C GLU A 27 -10.81 -15.94 14.19
N GLY A 28 -10.60 -17.07 14.85
CA GLY A 28 -11.22 -18.36 14.51
C GLY A 28 -10.24 -19.53 14.50
N ARG A 29 -10.72 -20.74 14.84
CA ARG A 29 -9.88 -21.94 14.79
C ARG A 29 -9.88 -22.58 13.40
N LEU A 30 -8.67 -22.86 12.89
CA LEU A 30 -8.45 -23.43 11.56
C LEU A 30 -8.96 -24.89 11.42
N ASP A 31 -9.19 -25.60 12.52
CA ASP A 31 -9.60 -27.02 12.53
C ASP A 31 -11.06 -27.26 12.08
N ARG A 32 -11.89 -26.21 11.99
CA ARG A 32 -13.32 -26.32 11.65
C ARG A 32 -13.70 -25.89 10.24
N GLY A 33 -12.76 -25.45 9.40
CA GLY A 33 -13.11 -24.91 8.07
C GLY A 33 -12.03 -24.97 6.97
N ALA A 34 -10.82 -25.46 7.27
CA ALA A 34 -9.75 -25.55 6.27
C ALA A 34 -9.75 -26.91 5.55
N ASN A 35 -9.61 -26.90 4.22
CA ASN A 35 -9.40 -28.12 3.44
C ASN A 35 -7.92 -28.54 3.53
N LEU A 36 -7.66 -29.69 4.17
CA LEU A 36 -6.34 -30.12 4.67
C LEU A 36 -5.30 -30.50 3.58
N PHE A 37 -5.65 -30.37 2.30
CA PHE A 37 -4.85 -30.87 1.16
C PHE A 37 -4.06 -29.80 0.39
N SER A 38 -4.27 -28.51 0.64
CA SER A 38 -3.46 -27.44 0.01
C SER A 38 -2.12 -27.24 0.73
N SER A 39 -1.23 -26.38 0.22
CA SER A 39 0.06 -26.03 0.85
C SER A 39 0.16 -24.53 1.18
N TYR A 40 1.27 -24.14 1.82
CA TYR A 40 1.16 -23.25 2.98
C TYR A 40 2.29 -22.22 3.17
N LYS A 41 1.97 -20.94 3.47
CA LYS A 41 2.97 -19.88 3.70
C LYS A 41 2.49 -18.67 4.55
N ALA A 42 2.82 -18.65 5.84
CA ALA A 42 2.58 -17.49 6.68
C ALA A 42 3.51 -16.28 6.40
N ILE A 43 2.94 -15.08 6.27
CA ILE A 43 3.67 -13.81 6.33
C ILE A 43 3.80 -13.43 7.81
N CYS A 44 4.94 -13.78 8.42
CA CYS A 44 5.15 -13.64 9.87
C CYS A 44 5.84 -12.37 10.35
N LYS A 45 6.25 -11.53 9.41
CA LYS A 45 6.95 -10.28 9.65
C LYS A 45 6.86 -9.46 8.37
N ILE A 46 6.65 -8.16 8.52
CA ILE A 46 6.99 -7.18 7.48
C ILE A 46 8.39 -6.70 7.86
N ASP A 47 9.40 -7.18 7.15
CA ASP A 47 10.81 -6.83 7.33
C ASP A 47 11.45 -6.38 6.03
N CYS A 48 10.77 -5.45 5.38
CA CYS A 48 11.26 -4.67 4.27
C CYS A 48 11.75 -3.30 4.72
N THR A 49 12.79 -2.80 4.05
CA THR A 49 13.11 -1.38 4.04
C THR A 49 12.16 -0.69 3.06
N PRO A 50 11.39 0.32 3.48
CA PRO A 50 10.53 1.07 2.58
C PRO A 50 11.34 2.08 1.75
N GLU A 51 10.93 2.26 0.51
CA GLU A 51 11.38 3.32 -0.39
C GLU A 51 10.18 4.14 -0.85
N ASP A 52 10.40 5.39 -1.27
CA ASP A 52 9.34 6.21 -1.86
C ASP A 52 9.79 7.03 -3.07
N LYS A 53 8.81 7.39 -3.91
CA LYS A 53 9.04 8.16 -5.14
C LYS A 53 7.79 8.92 -5.58
N LEU A 54 8.00 9.84 -6.52
CA LEU A 54 6.94 10.52 -7.27
C LEU A 54 6.64 9.76 -8.56
N GLU A 55 5.51 9.06 -8.60
CA GLU A 55 5.01 8.37 -9.80
C GLU A 55 4.15 9.32 -10.64
N ARG A 56 4.39 9.42 -11.95
CA ARG A 56 3.63 10.38 -12.79
C ARG A 56 2.31 9.77 -13.22
N VAL A 57 1.20 10.26 -12.67
CA VAL A 57 -0.15 9.76 -12.95
C VAL A 57 -0.81 10.40 -14.17
N SER A 58 -0.46 11.65 -14.50
CA SER A 58 -1.03 12.33 -15.68
C SER A 58 -0.19 13.51 -16.16
N THR A 59 -0.41 13.92 -17.41
CA THR A 59 0.00 15.22 -17.95
C THR A 59 -1.23 15.91 -18.52
N LEU A 60 -1.48 17.13 -18.07
CA LEU A 60 -2.69 17.90 -18.34
C LEU A 60 -2.30 19.19 -19.04
N LYS A 61 -3.02 19.55 -20.11
CA LYS A 61 -2.81 20.78 -20.86
C LYS A 61 -4.07 21.64 -20.86
N ASN A 62 -3.87 22.95 -20.91
CA ASN A 62 -4.88 23.91 -21.31
C ASN A 62 -4.35 24.72 -22.50
N GLU A 63 -4.93 24.47 -23.67
CA GLU A 63 -4.49 25.04 -24.95
C GLU A 63 -5.24 26.34 -25.29
N LEU A 64 -6.23 26.73 -24.48
CA LEU A 64 -6.93 28.00 -24.60
C LEU A 64 -5.97 29.18 -24.40
N ASP A 65 -6.26 30.29 -25.07
CA ASP A 65 -5.56 31.57 -24.90
C ASP A 65 -5.93 32.25 -23.57
N GLU A 66 -7.17 32.05 -23.10
CA GLU A 66 -7.69 32.58 -21.84
C GLU A 66 -8.58 31.57 -21.10
N GLY A 67 -8.76 31.77 -19.78
CA GLY A 67 -9.60 30.93 -18.92
C GLY A 67 -8.90 29.68 -18.36
N THR A 68 -8.99 29.49 -17.04
CA THR A 68 -8.45 28.30 -16.35
C THR A 68 -9.38 27.10 -16.54
N VAL A 69 -8.85 25.98 -17.05
CA VAL A 69 -9.61 24.74 -17.22
C VAL A 69 -9.34 23.80 -16.05
N THR A 70 -10.39 23.39 -15.33
CA THR A 70 -10.29 22.30 -14.35
C THR A 70 -10.37 20.96 -15.07
N LYS A 71 -9.31 20.15 -14.98
CA LYS A 71 -9.28 18.77 -15.46
C LYS A 71 -9.53 17.83 -14.28
N VAL A 72 -10.21 16.71 -14.52
CA VAL A 72 -10.43 15.66 -13.52
C VAL A 72 -9.57 14.45 -13.87
N ILE A 73 -8.88 13.88 -12.88
CA ILE A 73 -8.12 12.63 -13.01
C ILE A 73 -8.58 11.64 -11.96
N SER A 74 -8.57 10.34 -12.30
CA SER A 74 -8.75 9.27 -11.31
C SER A 74 -7.39 8.91 -10.71
N ILE A 75 -7.34 8.80 -9.38
CA ILE A 75 -6.18 8.35 -8.61
C ILE A 75 -6.60 7.19 -7.72
N THR A 76 -5.68 6.27 -7.41
CA THR A 76 -5.94 5.19 -6.44
C THR A 76 -5.27 5.54 -5.13
N GLU A 77 -5.99 5.56 -4.02
CA GLU A 77 -5.41 5.60 -2.67
C GLU A 77 -5.55 4.21 -2.03
N GLY A 78 -4.54 3.75 -1.30
CA GLY A 78 -4.58 2.47 -0.58
C GLY A 78 -3.37 1.58 -0.87
N THR A 79 -3.39 0.38 -0.31
CA THR A 79 -2.28 -0.57 -0.34
C THR A 79 -2.61 -1.80 -1.17
N THR A 80 -1.65 -2.23 -1.99
CA THR A 80 -1.62 -3.55 -2.64
C THR A 80 -0.45 -4.39 -2.14
N SER A 81 -0.58 -5.70 -2.33
CA SER A 81 0.46 -6.68 -2.07
C SER A 81 0.52 -7.66 -3.23
N ILE A 82 1.67 -7.78 -3.90
CA ILE A 82 1.90 -8.73 -4.98
C ILE A 82 3.03 -9.66 -4.54
N GLN A 83 2.74 -10.97 -4.46
CA GLN A 83 3.79 -11.97 -4.26
C GLN A 83 4.26 -12.45 -5.64
N THR A 84 5.56 -12.30 -5.91
CA THR A 84 6.17 -12.56 -7.24
C THR A 84 6.10 -14.01 -7.73
N SER A 85 5.54 -14.93 -6.94
CA SER A 85 5.46 -16.37 -7.24
C SER A 85 4.06 -16.98 -7.16
N GLN A 86 3.01 -16.24 -6.79
CA GLN A 86 1.64 -16.79 -6.71
C GLN A 86 0.57 -15.78 -7.14
N THR A 87 0.00 -16.00 -8.33
CA THR A 87 -1.27 -15.40 -8.77
C THR A 87 -2.45 -16.21 -8.26
N GLY A 88 -3.24 -15.65 -7.34
CA GLY A 88 -4.57 -16.18 -6.99
C GLY A 88 -4.84 -16.33 -5.50
N GLY A 89 -5.11 -15.22 -4.80
CA GLY A 89 -5.60 -15.26 -3.42
C GLY A 89 -6.22 -13.92 -3.01
N SER A 90 -7.53 -13.89 -2.77
CA SER A 90 -8.19 -12.71 -2.20
C SER A 90 -7.96 -12.68 -0.69
N SER A 91 -7.46 -11.57 -0.16
CA SER A 91 -7.29 -11.38 1.29
C SER A 91 -8.59 -10.91 1.94
N SER A 92 -8.81 -11.24 3.22
CA SER A 92 -9.99 -10.74 3.96
C SER A 92 -9.80 -9.29 4.43
N THR A 93 -10.90 -8.61 4.75
CA THR A 93 -10.89 -7.17 5.13
C THR A 93 -10.09 -6.90 6.40
N SER A 94 -10.23 -7.76 7.42
CA SER A 94 -9.49 -7.68 8.68
C SER A 94 -7.98 -7.93 8.51
N ILE A 95 -7.58 -8.81 7.58
CA ILE A 95 -6.17 -9.05 7.24
C ILE A 95 -5.57 -7.82 6.56
N SER A 96 -6.24 -7.24 5.55
CA SER A 96 -5.76 -6.03 4.86
C SER A 96 -5.52 -4.87 5.85
N ALA A 97 -6.44 -4.66 6.80
CA ALA A 97 -6.31 -3.59 7.79
C ALA A 97 -5.11 -3.78 8.74
N LYS A 98 -4.85 -5.02 9.18
CA LYS A 98 -3.70 -5.34 10.06
C LYS A 98 -2.35 -5.21 9.35
N ILE A 99 -2.28 -5.60 8.08
CA ILE A 99 -1.11 -5.36 7.20
C ILE A 99 -0.87 -3.85 7.05
N GLY A 100 -1.94 -3.08 6.77
CA GLY A 100 -1.90 -1.62 6.68
C GLY A 100 -1.32 -0.92 7.91
N ILE A 101 -1.82 -1.25 9.10
CA ILE A 101 -1.30 -0.71 10.37
C ILE A 101 0.19 -1.03 10.56
N THR A 102 0.63 -2.20 10.11
CA THR A 102 2.04 -2.64 10.22
C THR A 102 2.92 -1.87 9.24
N LEU A 103 2.51 -1.75 7.97
CA LEU A 103 3.19 -0.93 6.96
C LEU A 103 3.28 0.53 7.40
N LYS A 104 2.21 1.11 7.96
CA LYS A 104 2.26 2.49 8.46
C LYS A 104 3.35 2.67 9.52
N LYS A 105 3.54 1.71 10.43
CA LYS A 105 4.61 1.76 11.42
C LYS A 105 6.00 1.68 10.78
N VAL A 106 6.20 0.81 9.79
CA VAL A 106 7.46 0.68 9.05
C VAL A 106 7.79 1.97 8.30
N PHE A 107 6.89 2.47 7.45
CA PHE A 107 7.07 3.73 6.71
C PHE A 107 7.27 4.94 7.63
N SER A 108 6.53 5.02 8.75
CA SER A 108 6.68 6.09 9.74
C SER A 108 8.02 6.05 10.49
N ALA A 109 8.60 4.87 10.69
CA ALA A 109 9.85 4.71 11.45
C ALA A 109 11.09 4.90 10.56
N GLU A 110 11.07 4.33 9.35
CA GLU A 110 12.24 4.31 8.46
C GLU A 110 12.32 5.56 7.57
N LEU A 111 11.20 6.07 7.04
CA LEU A 111 11.20 7.27 6.19
C LEU A 111 10.90 8.56 6.96
N GLY A 112 10.00 8.53 7.95
CA GLY A 112 9.64 9.71 8.76
C GLY A 112 9.13 10.88 7.89
N VAL A 113 10.02 11.81 7.56
CA VAL A 113 9.85 12.79 6.46
C VAL A 113 10.82 12.41 5.34
N SER A 114 10.30 12.03 4.17
CA SER A 114 11.14 11.58 3.05
C SER A 114 12.02 12.70 2.50
N HIS A 115 13.31 12.40 2.32
CA HIS A 115 14.24 13.26 1.60
C HIS A 115 14.04 13.23 0.07
N THR A 116 13.31 12.24 -0.45
CA THR A 116 13.07 12.05 -1.90
C THR A 116 11.81 12.77 -2.38
N THR A 117 10.76 12.77 -1.54
CA THR A 117 9.43 13.30 -1.90
C THR A 117 8.95 14.45 -1.03
N GLU A 118 9.71 14.81 0.01
CA GLU A 118 9.34 15.75 1.09
C GLU A 118 8.10 15.31 1.91
N TYR A 119 7.54 14.14 1.64
CA TYR A 119 6.31 13.67 2.27
C TYR A 119 6.55 13.12 3.68
N ASN A 120 5.69 13.56 4.61
CA ASN A 120 5.70 13.09 5.99
C ASN A 120 4.92 11.77 6.14
N TRP A 121 5.64 10.66 5.97
CA TRP A 121 5.16 9.30 6.19
C TRP A 121 4.68 9.05 7.63
N ALA A 122 5.21 9.75 8.63
CA ALA A 122 4.72 9.64 10.01
C ALA A 122 3.33 10.26 10.22
N GLN A 123 3.00 11.33 9.49
CA GLN A 123 1.69 12.00 9.51
C GLN A 123 0.69 11.48 8.46
N SER A 124 1.07 10.45 7.70
CA SER A 124 0.24 9.82 6.66
C SER A 124 -1.15 9.38 7.14
N SER A 125 -2.16 9.46 6.26
CA SER A 125 -3.52 9.01 6.58
C SER A 125 -3.61 7.47 6.65
N SER A 126 -4.48 6.95 7.53
CA SER A 126 -4.76 5.51 7.59
C SER A 126 -5.39 4.96 6.31
N SER A 127 -6.07 5.81 5.52
CA SER A 127 -6.66 5.47 4.22
C SER A 127 -5.62 5.03 3.19
N SER A 128 -4.43 5.65 3.15
CA SER A 128 -3.32 5.24 2.27
C SER A 128 -2.83 3.81 2.59
N PHE A 129 -2.99 3.38 3.84
CA PHE A 129 -2.67 2.02 4.31
C PHE A 129 -3.87 1.07 4.34
N SER A 130 -5.02 1.50 3.80
CA SER A 130 -6.22 0.67 3.71
C SER A 130 -6.27 -0.09 2.38
N ARG A 131 -7.43 -0.63 1.99
CA ARG A 131 -7.60 -1.22 0.65
C ARG A 131 -7.59 -0.14 -0.42
N GLU A 132 -7.27 -0.52 -1.65
CA GLU A 132 -7.38 0.40 -2.78
C GLU A 132 -8.80 0.93 -2.97
N VAL A 133 -8.91 2.26 -3.03
CA VAL A 133 -10.11 3.02 -3.35
C VAL A 133 -9.74 4.00 -4.46
N ARG A 134 -10.58 4.07 -5.50
CA ARG A 134 -10.45 5.07 -6.55
C ARG A 134 -11.08 6.38 -6.09
N ASN A 135 -10.31 7.46 -6.18
CA ASN A 135 -10.72 8.82 -5.92
C ASN A 135 -10.62 9.65 -7.20
N GLU A 136 -11.24 10.83 -7.20
CA GLU A 136 -11.06 11.85 -8.25
C GLU A 136 -10.31 13.06 -7.69
N ALA A 137 -9.35 13.56 -8.45
CA ALA A 137 -8.67 14.82 -8.17
C ALA A 137 -8.98 15.84 -9.26
N ARG A 138 -9.31 17.07 -8.84
CA ARG A 138 -9.66 18.19 -9.72
C ARG A 138 -8.49 19.16 -9.77
N ILE A 139 -7.83 19.26 -10.92
CA ILE A 139 -6.60 20.02 -11.11
C ILE A 139 -6.88 21.23 -12.03
N PRO A 140 -6.74 22.47 -11.54
CA PRO A 140 -6.82 23.66 -12.39
C PRO A 140 -5.56 23.76 -13.26
N VAL A 141 -5.73 24.13 -14.54
CA VAL A 141 -4.64 24.35 -15.50
C VAL A 141 -4.85 25.72 -16.16
N GLU A 142 -3.92 26.63 -15.94
CA GLU A 142 -3.90 27.98 -16.52
C GLU A 142 -3.76 27.95 -18.06
N PRO A 143 -4.19 29.01 -18.78
CA PRO A 143 -4.01 29.15 -20.22
C PRO A 143 -2.56 28.93 -20.67
N LYS A 144 -2.38 28.24 -21.80
CA LYS A 144 -1.07 27.86 -22.38
C LYS A 144 -0.11 27.18 -21.39
N LYS A 145 -0.62 26.47 -20.37
CA LYS A 145 0.21 25.67 -19.45
C LYS A 145 0.02 24.17 -19.63
N GLU A 146 1.11 23.46 -19.43
CA GLU A 146 1.15 22.02 -19.22
C GLU A 146 1.55 21.75 -17.78
N VAL A 147 0.78 20.92 -17.07
CA VAL A 147 1.13 20.43 -15.74
C VAL A 147 1.26 18.91 -15.75
N SER A 148 2.36 18.40 -15.21
CA SER A 148 2.51 16.99 -14.88
C SER A 148 2.08 16.78 -13.44
N VAL A 149 1.18 15.81 -13.23
CA VAL A 149 0.68 15.44 -11.91
C VAL A 149 1.38 14.16 -11.48
N TYR A 150 1.98 14.22 -10.29
CA TYR A 150 2.68 13.11 -9.67
C TYR A 150 1.96 12.71 -8.38
N GLN A 151 1.96 11.42 -8.07
CA GLN A 151 1.46 10.86 -6.83
C GLN A 151 2.64 10.38 -5.98
N VAL A 152 2.62 10.64 -4.67
CA VAL A 152 3.59 10.04 -3.75
C VAL A 152 3.21 8.59 -3.53
N ILE A 153 4.09 7.68 -3.93
CA ILE A 153 3.93 6.24 -3.71
C ILE A 153 5.11 5.68 -2.90
N GLY A 154 4.81 4.70 -2.05
CA GLY A 154 5.77 3.96 -1.26
C GLY A 154 5.81 2.49 -1.67
N THR A 155 7.00 1.88 -1.68
CA THR A 155 7.19 0.45 -1.99
C THR A 155 8.04 -0.22 -0.92
N CYS A 156 7.72 -1.46 -0.57
CA CYS A 156 8.40 -2.20 0.49
C CYS A 156 8.44 -3.69 0.12
N THR A 157 9.62 -4.19 -0.25
CA THR A 157 9.82 -5.59 -0.69
C THR A 157 10.24 -6.46 0.48
N ASN A 158 9.35 -7.34 0.91
CA ASN A 158 9.52 -8.21 2.07
C ASN A 158 10.49 -9.37 1.78
N SER A 159 11.16 -9.90 2.80
CA SER A 159 12.13 -11.00 2.66
C SER A 159 11.56 -12.26 2.00
N ASP A 160 10.24 -12.44 2.02
CA ASP A 160 9.53 -13.57 1.42
C ASP A 160 9.17 -13.38 -0.07
N GLY A 161 9.59 -12.27 -0.69
CA GLY A 161 9.31 -11.90 -2.08
C GLY A 161 8.00 -11.15 -2.30
N THR A 162 7.27 -10.81 -1.23
CA THR A 162 6.04 -10.02 -1.31
C THR A 162 6.37 -8.53 -1.44
N VAL A 163 5.93 -7.89 -2.52
CA VAL A 163 6.05 -6.43 -2.72
C VAL A 163 4.77 -5.77 -2.24
N TYR A 164 4.90 -4.88 -1.26
CA TYR A 164 3.82 -3.98 -0.84
C TYR A 164 3.96 -2.63 -1.53
N THR A 165 2.87 -2.12 -2.09
CA THR A 165 2.80 -0.78 -2.68
C THR A 165 1.74 0.03 -1.97
N VAL A 166 2.11 1.22 -1.48
CA VAL A 166 1.27 2.14 -0.72
C VAL A 166 1.06 3.39 -1.58
N ASN A 167 -0.13 3.54 -2.14
CA ASN A 167 -0.53 4.71 -2.92
C ASN A 167 -1.16 5.75 -1.97
N THR A 168 -0.52 6.92 -1.82
CA THR A 168 -1.07 7.99 -0.97
C THR A 168 -2.00 8.90 -1.77
N LYS A 169 -2.93 9.60 -1.11
CA LYS A 169 -3.72 10.66 -1.78
C LYS A 169 -2.93 11.94 -2.11
N THR A 170 -1.66 12.00 -1.75
CA THR A 170 -0.82 13.21 -1.91
C THR A 170 -0.40 13.38 -3.36
N LEU A 171 -0.75 14.52 -3.94
CA LEU A 171 -0.37 14.89 -5.30
C LEU A 171 0.61 16.06 -5.31
N VAL A 172 1.61 15.97 -6.18
CA VAL A 172 2.56 17.06 -6.50
C VAL A 172 2.33 17.45 -7.95
N VAL A 173 1.91 18.69 -8.18
CA VAL A 173 1.66 19.24 -9.52
C VAL A 173 2.86 20.09 -9.93
N ARG A 174 3.47 19.79 -11.08
CA ARG A 174 4.63 20.53 -11.61
C ARG A 174 4.28 21.10 -12.98
N GLY A 175 4.27 22.43 -13.09
CA GLY A 175 3.94 23.15 -14.32
C GLY A 175 5.14 23.53 -15.17
N LYS A 176 4.90 23.70 -16.47
CA LYS A 176 5.75 24.45 -17.41
C LYS A 176 4.86 25.23 -18.39
N SER A 177 5.40 26.27 -19.01
CA SER A 177 4.75 26.88 -20.18
C SER A 177 4.77 25.91 -21.37
N ILE A 178 3.73 25.99 -22.21
CA ILE A 178 3.67 25.38 -23.55
C ILE A 178 4.19 26.40 -24.56
#